data_AF-A0AAD4RB85-F1
#
_entry.id   AF-A0AAD4RB85-F1
#
_cell.length_a   1.000
_cell.length_b   1.000
_cell.length_c   1.000
_cell.angle_alpha   90.00
_cell.angle_beta   90.00
_cell.angle_gamma   90.00
#
_symmetry.space_group_name_H-M   'P 1'
#
loop_
_entity.id
_entity.type
_entity.pdbx_description
1 polymer ?
#
loop_
_entity_poly.entity_id
_entity_poly.type
_entity_poly.pdbx_seq_one_letter_code
_entity_poly.pdbx_strand_id
1 'polypeptide(L)'
;MSHIQHSDLEVHLKIVAAFEKLSQTLLALKGLPLSVTGVKCTSAYYRRTKPFPLNGLLVSSNHIRDKKPIQKLKKHENSPPFLPSLKVLLTLERSNKWGEDLNVINRLKGGFYVELSKILLTKQPSWLSVPLEKCLYIVLDGVVFCLNIIHNREIAMLINLEKGMLDSSQQLSKRKAFSVPLKKKFILKPLLSQQLSGLSKRCPIFSETCQLVRKWICANFLSKVFEGVALELLVANLFAGIPACPLPSTASAGFVRFISLLATHDFIAEPLIVDINNTFTPEALNKLQEDFIKKRPVLPALVLIVPEDVSGTIFTSLKPEALILKHVIKLATQLHQTFCSSSTIEFQLPMPDVTKYDILISLHGAYLSMSRQQEKNKENKITKKHWQSGRVSKSSVQSQSDGRSFPIVDYDPVKRYVKELRNSFDSVAIFFYNAYKSYAVGVMLRPSFYRSDRDPKTITGSHLRTKDRERNALIANIDALVEDFRIMGGRLIRTVIVSDHLKENAKKHD
;
A
#
# COMPACT_ATOMS: atom_id res chain seq x y z
N MET A 1 6.35 -9.32 25.02
CA MET A 1 6.47 -9.14 23.55
C MET A 1 6.95 -10.40 22.82
N SER A 2 7.64 -11.33 23.48
CA SER A 2 8.23 -12.57 22.92
C SER A 2 7.23 -13.55 22.26
N HIS A 3 6.10 -13.86 22.90
CA HIS A 3 5.12 -14.83 22.34
C HIS A 3 4.40 -14.33 21.07
N ILE A 4 4.31 -13.02 20.85
CA ILE A 4 3.69 -12.41 19.65
C ILE A 4 4.62 -12.58 18.45
N GLN A 5 5.93 -12.44 18.67
CA GLN A 5 6.94 -12.64 17.64
C GLN A 5 7.01 -14.11 17.19
N HIS A 6 6.82 -15.07 18.11
CA HIS A 6 6.82 -16.50 17.78
C HIS A 6 5.68 -16.92 16.85
N SER A 7 4.44 -16.52 17.14
CA SER A 7 3.30 -16.85 16.25
C SER A 7 3.41 -16.16 14.89
N ASP A 8 3.97 -14.95 14.87
CA ASP A 8 4.12 -14.19 13.65
C ASP A 8 5.22 -14.80 12.74
N LEU A 9 6.31 -15.29 13.34
CA LEU A 9 7.36 -15.99 12.63
C LEU A 9 6.86 -17.32 12.02
N GLU A 10 6.07 -18.10 12.76
CA GLU A 10 5.47 -19.34 12.24
C GLU A 10 4.64 -19.13 10.97
N VAL A 11 3.76 -18.12 10.98
CA VAL A 11 2.94 -17.85 9.79
C VAL A 11 3.81 -17.36 8.63
N HIS A 12 4.86 -16.59 8.91
CA HIS A 12 5.81 -16.20 7.88
C HIS A 12 6.53 -17.42 7.27
N LEU A 13 6.96 -18.38 8.09
CA LEU A 13 7.57 -19.63 7.60
C LEU A 13 6.60 -20.43 6.73
N LYS A 14 5.31 -20.49 7.10
CA LYS A 14 4.26 -21.10 6.25
C LYS A 14 4.12 -20.38 4.91
N ILE A 15 4.18 -19.05 4.89
CA ILE A 15 4.16 -18.27 3.64
C ILE A 15 5.36 -18.58 2.76
N VAL A 16 6.55 -18.69 3.35
CA VAL A 16 7.79 -19.00 2.61
C VAL A 16 7.70 -20.41 2.02
N ALA A 17 7.33 -21.41 2.83
CA ALA A 17 7.17 -22.79 2.37
C ALA A 17 6.10 -22.93 1.27
N ALA A 18 4.95 -22.25 1.43
CA ALA A 18 3.90 -22.24 0.40
C ALA A 18 4.38 -21.59 -0.90
N PHE A 19 5.13 -20.49 -0.81
CA PHE A 19 5.68 -19.84 -2.01
C PHE A 19 6.74 -20.71 -2.70
N GLU A 20 7.60 -21.39 -1.96
CA GLU A 20 8.60 -22.31 -2.51
C GLU A 20 7.93 -23.48 -3.24
N LYS A 21 6.92 -24.10 -2.63
CA LYS A 21 6.11 -25.15 -3.24
C LYS A 21 5.40 -24.67 -4.51
N LEU A 22 4.80 -23.48 -4.48
CA LEU A 22 4.20 -22.85 -5.66
C LEU A 22 5.24 -22.64 -6.77
N SER A 23 6.39 -22.05 -6.43
CA SER A 23 7.46 -21.74 -7.37
C SER A 23 8.02 -22.99 -8.04
N GLN A 24 8.35 -24.02 -7.26
CA GLN A 24 8.84 -25.30 -7.77
C GLN A 24 7.81 -25.97 -8.69
N THR A 25 6.54 -25.97 -8.27
CA THR A 25 5.46 -26.54 -9.09
C THR A 25 5.34 -25.83 -10.41
N LEU A 26 5.28 -24.49 -10.41
CA LEU A 26 5.12 -23.67 -11.62
C LEU A 26 6.28 -23.85 -12.60
N LEU A 27 7.52 -23.91 -12.10
CA LEU A 27 8.71 -24.11 -12.93
C LEU A 27 8.77 -25.53 -13.52
N ALA A 28 8.22 -26.53 -12.83
CA ALA A 28 8.15 -27.92 -13.30
C ALA A 28 6.90 -28.23 -14.15
N LEU A 29 6.06 -27.23 -14.47
CA LEU A 29 4.88 -27.44 -15.31
C LEU A 29 5.28 -27.77 -16.74
N LYS A 30 4.62 -28.79 -17.29
CA LYS A 30 4.68 -29.19 -18.70
C LYS A 30 3.26 -29.12 -19.27
N GLY A 31 3.15 -28.89 -20.57
CA GLY A 31 1.85 -28.83 -21.27
C GLY A 31 1.24 -27.44 -21.38
N LEU A 32 1.93 -26.39 -20.93
CA LEU A 32 1.54 -25.01 -21.23
C LEU A 32 2.04 -24.62 -22.63
N PRO A 33 1.33 -23.73 -23.35
CA PRO A 33 1.79 -23.20 -24.63
C PRO A 33 3.16 -22.50 -24.56
N LEU A 34 3.48 -21.96 -23.38
CA LEU A 34 4.77 -21.32 -23.06
C LEU A 34 5.21 -21.73 -21.66
N SER A 35 6.46 -22.17 -21.54
CA SER A 35 7.03 -22.59 -20.25
C SER A 35 7.21 -21.39 -19.31
N VAL A 36 7.03 -21.63 -18.01
CA VAL A 36 7.32 -20.62 -16.98
C VAL A 36 8.82 -20.66 -16.67
N THR A 37 9.52 -19.55 -16.92
CA THR A 37 10.98 -19.43 -16.72
C THR A 37 11.36 -18.73 -15.43
N GLY A 38 10.45 -17.92 -14.86
CA GLY A 38 10.72 -17.17 -13.65
C GLY A 38 9.49 -16.95 -12.79
N VAL A 39 9.67 -17.06 -11.48
CA VAL A 39 8.63 -16.83 -10.47
C VAL A 39 9.21 -15.93 -9.38
N LYS A 40 8.64 -14.73 -9.19
CA LYS A 40 9.14 -13.74 -8.22
C LYS A 40 8.03 -13.19 -7.34
N CYS A 41 8.16 -13.32 -6.02
CA CYS A 41 7.23 -12.70 -5.08
C CYS A 41 7.59 -11.23 -4.84
N THR A 42 6.64 -10.31 -5.09
CA THR A 42 6.82 -8.85 -4.86
C THR A 42 6.03 -8.32 -3.68
N SER A 43 5.37 -9.20 -2.94
CA SER A 43 4.55 -8.83 -1.80
C SER A 43 5.39 -8.31 -0.63
N ALA A 44 4.98 -7.18 -0.05
CA ALA A 44 5.55 -6.67 1.20
C ALA A 44 5.32 -7.62 2.40
N TYR A 45 4.31 -8.50 2.33
CA TYR A 45 4.08 -9.55 3.33
C TYR A 45 5.16 -10.63 3.26
N TYR A 46 5.63 -10.97 2.06
CA TYR A 46 6.69 -11.96 1.87
C TYR A 46 8.03 -11.49 2.43
N ARG A 47 8.36 -10.21 2.26
CA ARG A 47 9.58 -9.60 2.85
C ARG A 47 9.38 -9.01 4.24
N ARG A 48 8.27 -9.31 4.93
CA ARG A 48 7.98 -8.87 6.31
C ARG A 48 7.98 -7.34 6.57
N THR A 49 7.88 -6.49 5.55
CA THR A 49 7.93 -5.02 5.72
C THR A 49 6.57 -4.37 6.00
N LYS A 50 5.47 -5.12 5.87
CA LYS A 50 4.12 -4.66 6.24
C LYS A 50 3.74 -5.14 7.64
N PRO A 51 3.18 -4.27 8.51
CA PRO A 51 2.76 -4.66 9.85
C PRO A 51 1.56 -5.62 9.84
N PHE A 52 1.59 -6.54 10.80
CA PHE A 52 0.70 -7.69 10.95
C PHE A 52 -0.70 -7.32 11.49
N PRO A 53 -1.73 -8.14 11.19
CA PRO A 53 -1.88 -9.42 11.92
C PRO A 53 -1.78 -10.66 11.00
N LEU A 54 -0.78 -11.52 11.20
CA LEU A 54 -0.53 -12.67 10.31
C LEU A 54 -1.59 -13.76 10.37
N ASN A 55 -2.34 -13.86 11.47
CA ASN A 55 -3.45 -14.83 11.56
C ASN A 55 -4.59 -14.55 10.55
N GLY A 56 -4.62 -13.36 9.93
CA GLY A 56 -5.53 -13.03 8.82
C GLY A 56 -5.00 -13.39 7.43
N LEU A 57 -3.78 -13.92 7.30
CA LEU A 57 -3.17 -14.30 6.02
C LEU A 57 -3.49 -15.73 5.60
N LEU A 58 -3.97 -16.55 6.53
CA LEU A 58 -4.34 -17.92 6.27
C LEU A 58 -5.86 -18.03 6.15
N VAL A 59 -6.32 -18.65 5.07
CA VAL A 59 -7.73 -19.02 4.90
C VAL A 59 -8.09 -20.03 5.99
N SER A 60 -8.99 -19.65 6.91
CA SER A 60 -9.58 -20.60 7.86
C SER A 60 -10.40 -21.63 7.09
N SER A 61 -10.33 -22.90 7.50
CA SER A 61 -11.09 -24.02 6.91
C SER A 61 -12.61 -23.76 6.86
N ASN A 62 -13.13 -22.90 7.74
CA ASN A 62 -14.54 -22.50 7.78
C ASN A 62 -14.95 -21.53 6.67
N HIS A 63 -14.00 -20.86 5.98
CA HIS A 63 -14.29 -19.93 4.87
C HIS A 63 -14.47 -20.60 3.52
N ILE A 64 -14.30 -21.92 3.45
CA ILE A 64 -14.28 -22.68 2.20
C ILE A 64 -15.59 -23.48 2.03
N ARG A 65 -16.58 -23.37 2.92
CA ARG A 65 -17.84 -24.14 2.82
C ARG A 65 -18.97 -23.28 2.26
N ASP A 66 -19.05 -23.17 0.95
CA ASP A 66 -20.20 -22.58 0.25
C ASP A 66 -20.44 -23.35 -1.07
N LYS A 67 -21.70 -23.65 -1.40
CA LYS A 67 -22.08 -24.36 -2.65
C LYS A 67 -21.76 -23.59 -3.94
N LYS A 68 -21.21 -22.37 -3.85
CA LYS A 68 -20.87 -21.49 -4.98
C LYS A 68 -19.34 -21.36 -5.11
N PRO A 69 -18.80 -21.28 -6.35
CA PRO A 69 -17.35 -21.24 -6.57
C PRO A 69 -16.66 -19.99 -5.99
N ILE A 70 -17.41 -18.90 -5.77
CA ILE A 70 -16.89 -17.64 -5.22
C ILE A 70 -17.84 -17.15 -4.11
N GLN A 71 -17.27 -16.85 -2.94
CA GLN A 71 -18.05 -16.30 -1.84
C GLN A 71 -18.46 -14.85 -2.14
N LYS A 72 -19.78 -14.57 -2.08
CA LYS A 72 -20.32 -13.21 -2.24
C LYS A 72 -20.47 -12.54 -0.88
N LEU A 73 -20.16 -11.25 -0.82
CA LEU A 73 -20.49 -10.42 0.34
C LEU A 73 -22.01 -10.42 0.56
N LYS A 74 -22.45 -10.84 1.74
CA LYS A 74 -23.86 -10.73 2.15
C LYS A 74 -24.14 -9.29 2.60
N LYS A 75 -25.27 -8.74 2.18
CA LYS A 75 -25.64 -7.32 2.38
C LYS A 75 -25.80 -6.88 3.86
N HIS A 76 -25.96 -7.83 4.79
CA HIS A 76 -26.35 -7.55 6.18
C HIS A 76 -25.39 -8.10 7.25
N GLU A 77 -24.23 -8.64 6.86
CA GLU A 77 -23.25 -9.17 7.82
C GLU A 77 -22.09 -8.19 8.05
N ASN A 78 -21.35 -8.40 9.14
CA ASN A 78 -20.09 -7.70 9.42
C ASN A 78 -19.12 -7.86 8.24
N SER A 79 -18.19 -6.91 8.07
CA SER A 79 -17.15 -7.06 7.06
C SER A 79 -16.32 -8.34 7.32
N PRO A 80 -16.03 -9.15 6.29
CA PRO A 80 -15.23 -10.35 6.43
C PRO A 80 -13.83 -10.00 6.96
N PRO A 81 -13.12 -10.95 7.59
CA PRO A 81 -11.72 -10.74 7.96
C PRO A 81 -10.91 -10.29 6.74
N PHE A 82 -9.99 -9.35 6.94
CA PHE A 82 -9.13 -8.91 5.85
C PHE A 82 -8.14 -10.02 5.53
N LEU A 83 -8.19 -10.50 4.28
CA LEU A 83 -7.32 -11.54 3.74
C LEU A 83 -6.58 -10.97 2.52
N PRO A 84 -5.29 -10.59 2.65
CA PRO A 84 -4.56 -10.02 1.53
C PRO A 84 -3.97 -11.10 0.63
N SER A 85 -3.78 -10.75 -0.64
CA SER A 85 -3.06 -11.61 -1.57
C SER A 85 -1.56 -11.30 -1.65
N LEU A 86 -0.75 -12.34 -1.87
CA LEU A 86 0.66 -12.23 -2.16
C LEU A 86 0.88 -12.15 -3.67
N LYS A 87 1.34 -10.99 -4.13
CA LYS A 87 1.62 -10.76 -5.55
C LYS A 87 2.86 -11.52 -6.00
N VAL A 88 2.67 -12.36 -7.01
CA VAL A 88 3.70 -13.17 -7.65
C VAL A 88 3.77 -12.81 -9.13
N LEU A 89 4.97 -12.58 -9.63
CA LEU A 89 5.22 -12.25 -11.02
C LEU A 89 5.76 -13.48 -11.73
N LEU A 90 5.17 -13.77 -12.88
CA LEU A 90 5.56 -14.85 -13.76
C LEU A 90 6.29 -14.27 -14.97
N THR A 91 7.44 -14.85 -15.28
CA THR A 91 8.14 -14.67 -16.55
C THR A 91 7.95 -15.94 -17.35
N LEU A 92 7.53 -15.79 -18.60
CA LEU A 92 7.37 -16.89 -19.55
C LEU A 92 8.58 -16.95 -20.48
N GLU A 93 8.74 -18.07 -21.18
CA GLU A 93 9.73 -18.16 -22.26
C GLU A 93 9.47 -17.11 -23.35
N ARG A 94 10.54 -16.77 -24.09
CA ARG A 94 10.44 -15.76 -25.15
C ARG A 94 9.56 -16.30 -26.27
N SER A 95 8.55 -15.52 -26.65
CA SER A 95 7.67 -15.83 -27.78
C SER A 95 7.33 -14.56 -28.54
N ASN A 96 7.19 -14.71 -29.85
CA ASN A 96 6.82 -13.63 -30.76
C ASN A 96 5.31 -13.59 -31.05
N LYS A 97 4.54 -14.56 -30.53
CA LYS A 97 3.12 -14.77 -30.84
C LYS A 97 2.14 -14.00 -29.95
N TRP A 98 2.60 -12.99 -29.20
CA TRP A 98 1.77 -12.22 -28.26
C TRP A 98 0.90 -11.14 -28.92
N GLY A 99 1.03 -10.94 -30.23
CA GLY A 99 0.36 -9.86 -30.97
C GLY A 99 1.03 -8.50 -30.74
N GLU A 100 0.52 -7.48 -31.43
CA GLU A 100 1.07 -6.11 -31.41
C GLU A 100 0.21 -5.10 -30.62
N ASP A 101 -1.00 -5.50 -30.21
CA ASP A 101 -1.91 -4.69 -29.40
C ASP A 101 -1.91 -5.14 -27.93
N LEU A 102 -1.89 -4.17 -27.01
CA LEU A 102 -2.00 -4.38 -25.57
C LEU A 102 -3.29 -5.08 -25.17
N ASN A 103 -4.40 -4.81 -25.84
CA ASN A 103 -5.67 -5.50 -25.54
C ASN A 103 -5.59 -6.97 -25.91
N VAL A 104 -4.98 -7.29 -27.06
CA VAL A 104 -4.72 -8.67 -27.49
C VAL A 104 -3.79 -9.37 -26.50
N ILE A 105 -2.70 -8.71 -26.08
CA ILE A 105 -1.78 -9.24 -25.07
C ILE A 105 -2.53 -9.55 -23.76
N ASN A 106 -3.39 -8.64 -23.28
CA ASN A 106 -4.16 -8.86 -22.05
C ASN A 106 -5.15 -10.02 -22.18
N ARG A 107 -5.83 -10.17 -23.33
CA ARG A 107 -6.70 -11.31 -23.59
C ARG A 107 -5.93 -12.63 -23.66
N LEU A 108 -4.76 -12.64 -24.30
CA LEU A 108 -3.88 -13.81 -24.36
C LEU A 108 -3.37 -14.20 -22.97
N LYS A 109 -3.01 -13.22 -22.12
CA LYS A 109 -2.70 -13.49 -20.71
C LYS A 109 -3.90 -14.10 -19.98
N GLY A 110 -5.11 -13.60 -20.22
CA GLY A 110 -6.36 -14.18 -19.73
C GLY A 110 -6.52 -15.65 -20.11
N GLY A 111 -6.33 -15.98 -21.40
CA GLY A 111 -6.33 -17.35 -21.89
C GLY A 111 -5.27 -18.23 -21.22
N PHE A 112 -4.05 -17.71 -21.08
CA PHE A 112 -2.97 -18.40 -20.38
C PHE A 112 -3.33 -18.66 -18.91
N TYR A 113 -3.97 -17.72 -18.21
CA TYR A 113 -4.43 -17.94 -16.83
C TYR A 113 -5.47 -19.06 -16.72
N VAL A 114 -6.38 -19.15 -17.68
CA VAL A 114 -7.39 -20.23 -17.72
C VAL A 114 -6.71 -21.58 -17.92
N GLU A 115 -5.78 -21.68 -18.87
CA GLU A 115 -5.08 -22.93 -19.16
C GLU A 115 -4.13 -23.34 -18.02
N LEU A 116 -3.39 -22.38 -17.46
CA LEU A 116 -2.58 -22.58 -16.27
C LEU A 116 -3.42 -23.06 -15.09
N SER A 117 -4.60 -22.47 -14.86
CA SER A 117 -5.53 -22.90 -13.83
C SER A 117 -5.97 -24.35 -14.04
N LYS A 118 -6.30 -24.75 -15.27
CA LYS A 118 -6.73 -26.13 -15.58
C LYS A 118 -5.61 -27.14 -15.26
N ILE A 119 -4.41 -26.91 -15.78
CA ILE A 119 -3.27 -27.82 -15.59
C ILE A 119 -2.88 -27.91 -14.11
N LEU A 120 -2.88 -26.79 -13.39
CA LEU A 120 -2.59 -26.76 -11.95
C LEU A 120 -3.60 -27.58 -11.16
N LEU A 121 -4.90 -27.45 -11.44
CA LEU A 121 -5.94 -28.22 -10.76
C LEU A 121 -5.85 -29.72 -11.07
N THR A 122 -5.44 -30.10 -12.28
CA THR A 122 -5.19 -31.52 -12.62
C THR A 122 -4.01 -32.09 -11.82
N LYS A 123 -2.90 -31.36 -11.72
CA LYS A 123 -1.71 -31.83 -10.98
C LYS A 123 -1.85 -31.73 -9.47
N GLN A 124 -2.57 -30.74 -8.98
CA GLN A 124 -2.73 -30.41 -7.57
C GLN A 124 -4.20 -30.15 -7.23
N PRO A 125 -5.04 -31.21 -7.12
CA PRO A 125 -6.48 -31.07 -6.88
C PRO A 125 -6.83 -30.44 -5.52
N SER A 126 -5.87 -30.39 -4.60
CA SER A 126 -6.06 -29.78 -3.28
C SER A 126 -6.06 -28.24 -3.32
N TRP A 127 -5.54 -27.62 -4.38
CA TRP A 127 -5.42 -26.17 -4.50
C TRP A 127 -6.74 -25.57 -4.97
N LEU A 128 -6.97 -24.29 -4.66
CA LEU A 128 -8.05 -23.52 -5.28
C LEU A 128 -7.44 -22.56 -6.30
N SER A 129 -8.07 -22.43 -7.46
CA SER A 129 -7.58 -21.59 -8.55
C SER A 129 -8.74 -20.84 -9.19
N VAL A 130 -8.61 -19.52 -9.34
CA VAL A 130 -9.61 -18.66 -9.97
C VAL A 130 -8.92 -17.74 -10.99
N PRO A 131 -9.03 -18.05 -12.29
CA PRO A 131 -8.52 -17.19 -13.34
C PRO A 131 -9.42 -15.95 -13.50
N LEU A 132 -8.79 -14.78 -13.59
CA LEU A 132 -9.42 -13.52 -13.96
C LEU A 132 -8.69 -12.97 -15.19
N GLU A 133 -9.28 -11.97 -15.84
CA GLU A 133 -8.71 -11.34 -17.04
C GLU A 133 -7.26 -10.84 -16.84
N LYS A 134 -6.95 -10.28 -15.67
CA LYS A 134 -5.67 -9.60 -15.40
C LYS A 134 -4.73 -10.36 -14.47
N CYS A 135 -5.18 -11.45 -13.86
CA CYS A 135 -4.41 -12.22 -12.90
C CYS A 135 -5.03 -13.59 -12.63
N LEU A 136 -4.23 -14.49 -12.06
CA LEU A 136 -4.68 -15.79 -11.56
C LEU A 136 -4.57 -15.82 -10.04
N TYR A 137 -5.67 -16.10 -9.34
CA TYR A 137 -5.64 -16.31 -7.90
C TYR A 137 -5.47 -17.78 -7.56
N ILE A 138 -4.60 -18.08 -6.60
CA ILE A 138 -4.37 -19.44 -6.10
C ILE A 138 -4.44 -19.44 -4.57
N VAL A 139 -5.13 -20.42 -3.99
CA VAL A 139 -5.05 -20.73 -2.56
C VAL A 139 -4.24 -22.01 -2.39
N LEU A 140 -3.11 -21.89 -1.69
CA LEU A 140 -2.17 -22.97 -1.41
C LEU A 140 -1.80 -22.95 0.08
N ASP A 141 -2.05 -24.06 0.78
CA ASP A 141 -1.71 -24.23 2.21
C ASP A 141 -2.24 -23.07 3.08
N GLY A 142 -3.42 -22.56 2.72
CA GLY A 142 -4.09 -21.41 3.36
C GLY A 142 -3.60 -20.04 2.88
N VAL A 143 -2.54 -19.94 2.09
CA VAL A 143 -1.99 -18.67 1.58
C VAL A 143 -2.62 -18.33 0.23
N VAL A 144 -3.04 -17.08 0.07
CA VAL A 144 -3.58 -16.58 -1.20
C VAL A 144 -2.47 -15.92 -2.01
N PHE A 145 -2.22 -16.43 -3.21
CA PHE A 145 -1.31 -15.85 -4.20
C PHE A 145 -2.10 -15.21 -5.35
N CYS A 146 -1.61 -14.07 -5.84
CA CYS A 146 -2.11 -13.39 -7.03
C CYS A 146 -0.99 -13.37 -8.07
N LEU A 147 -1.13 -14.18 -9.11
CA LEU A 147 -0.13 -14.38 -10.15
C LEU A 147 -0.39 -13.41 -11.30
N ASN A 148 0.65 -12.70 -11.72
CA ASN A 148 0.62 -11.75 -12.84
C ASN A 148 1.75 -12.08 -13.81
N ILE A 149 1.45 -12.10 -15.11
CA ILE A 149 2.43 -12.37 -16.17
C ILE A 149 3.05 -11.06 -16.58
N ILE A 150 4.38 -11.00 -16.51
CA ILE A 150 5.16 -9.89 -17.07
C ILE A 150 5.61 -10.29 -18.46
N HIS A 151 5.36 -9.39 -19.42
CA HIS A 151 5.80 -9.56 -20.78
C HIS A 151 6.70 -8.38 -21.19
N ASN A 152 7.95 -8.65 -21.56
CA ASN A 152 8.92 -7.58 -21.85
C ASN A 152 8.54 -6.74 -23.07
N ARG A 153 7.86 -7.31 -24.08
CA ARG A 153 7.41 -6.50 -25.24
C ARG A 153 6.27 -5.57 -24.88
N GLU A 154 5.46 -5.86 -23.86
CA GLU A 154 4.45 -4.92 -23.37
C GLU A 154 5.14 -3.62 -22.93
N ILE A 155 6.27 -3.73 -22.23
CA ILE A 155 7.08 -2.58 -21.81
C ILE A 155 7.61 -1.82 -23.04
N ALA A 156 8.15 -2.52 -24.04
CA ALA A 156 8.69 -1.91 -25.25
C ALA A 156 7.61 -1.25 -26.13
N MET A 157 6.46 -1.91 -26.30
CA MET A 157 5.30 -1.38 -27.03
C MET A 157 4.73 -0.16 -26.33
N LEU A 158 4.68 -0.16 -25.00
CA LEU A 158 4.25 1.00 -24.23
C LEU A 158 5.22 2.18 -24.39
N ILE A 159 6.52 1.93 -24.49
CA ILE A 159 7.53 2.95 -24.79
C ILE A 159 7.45 3.40 -26.26
N ASN A 160 7.09 2.52 -27.19
CA ASN A 160 7.01 2.83 -28.61
C ASN A 160 5.70 3.56 -28.97
N LEU A 161 4.57 3.25 -28.35
CA LEU A 161 3.34 4.03 -28.45
C LEU A 161 3.55 5.47 -27.97
N GLU A 162 4.41 5.66 -26.96
CA GLU A 162 4.86 6.99 -26.52
C GLU A 162 5.70 7.71 -27.59
N LYS A 163 6.49 6.97 -28.39
CA LYS A 163 7.28 7.49 -29.51
C LYS A 163 6.52 7.57 -30.84
N GLY A 164 5.41 6.86 -31.03
CA GLY A 164 4.65 6.87 -32.30
C GLY A 164 3.71 8.06 -32.44
N MET A 165 3.30 8.69 -31.33
CA MET A 165 2.44 9.88 -31.32
C MET A 165 3.24 11.21 -31.46
N LEU A 166 4.33 11.19 -32.23
CA LEU A 166 5.33 12.27 -32.29
C LEU A 166 4.89 13.53 -33.05
N ASP A 167 3.77 13.52 -33.77
CA ASP A 167 3.46 14.58 -34.75
C ASP A 167 2.62 15.77 -34.21
N SER A 168 2.44 15.92 -32.89
CA SER A 168 1.69 17.06 -32.35
C SER A 168 2.34 17.67 -31.10
N SER A 169 2.78 18.92 -31.25
CA SER A 169 3.59 19.72 -30.31
C SER A 169 2.93 20.04 -28.96
N GLN A 170 1.61 19.82 -28.79
CA GLN A 170 0.89 20.14 -27.55
C GLN A 170 0.92 19.04 -26.46
N GLN A 171 1.57 17.89 -26.69
CA GLN A 171 1.48 16.72 -25.79
C GLN A 171 2.63 16.60 -24.76
N LEU A 172 3.67 17.45 -24.77
CA LEU A 172 4.89 17.34 -23.92
C LEU A 172 4.63 17.14 -22.41
N SER A 173 3.65 17.84 -21.85
CA SER A 173 3.25 17.72 -20.44
C SER A 173 2.45 16.44 -20.15
N LYS A 174 1.72 15.92 -21.13
CA LYS A 174 1.06 14.60 -21.08
C LYS A 174 2.04 13.43 -21.32
N ARG A 175 3.19 13.66 -22.00
CA ARG A 175 4.25 12.65 -22.28
C ARG A 175 4.80 11.97 -21.02
N LYS A 176 5.13 12.72 -19.96
CA LYS A 176 5.66 12.18 -18.69
C LYS A 176 4.62 11.43 -17.84
N ALA A 177 3.32 11.60 -18.13
CA ALA A 177 2.25 11.15 -17.24
C ALA A 177 1.94 9.64 -17.34
N PHE A 178 2.25 8.99 -18.46
CA PHE A 178 1.85 7.58 -18.71
C PHE A 178 3.01 6.56 -18.69
N SER A 179 4.22 6.90 -19.15
CA SER A 179 5.35 5.97 -19.22
C SER A 179 6.01 5.70 -17.86
N VAL A 180 6.11 6.73 -17.01
CA VAL A 180 6.69 6.64 -15.66
C VAL A 180 5.92 5.66 -14.77
N PRO A 181 4.57 5.71 -14.66
CA PRO A 181 3.80 4.74 -13.88
C PRO A 181 4.01 3.27 -14.31
N LEU A 182 4.26 3.03 -15.60
CA LEU A 182 4.39 1.68 -16.16
C LEU A 182 5.78 1.09 -15.93
N LYS A 183 6.85 1.86 -16.24
CA LYS A 183 8.24 1.49 -15.89
C LYS A 183 8.36 1.23 -14.38
N LYS A 184 7.77 2.12 -13.58
CA LYS A 184 7.66 1.97 -12.13
C LYS A 184 7.02 0.64 -11.73
N LYS A 185 5.85 0.30 -12.31
CA LYS A 185 5.05 -0.86 -11.92
C LYS A 185 5.69 -2.19 -12.32
N PHE A 186 6.22 -2.29 -13.54
CA PHE A 186 6.62 -3.56 -14.14
C PHE A 186 8.13 -3.82 -14.16
N ILE A 187 8.98 -2.79 -14.06
CA ILE A 187 10.45 -2.95 -14.07
C ILE A 187 11.02 -2.70 -12.69
N LEU A 188 10.89 -1.47 -12.20
CA LEU A 188 11.60 -1.00 -11.02
C LEU A 188 11.04 -1.59 -9.74
N LYS A 189 9.71 -1.59 -9.58
CA LYS A 189 9.10 -2.14 -8.36
C LYS A 189 9.42 -3.63 -8.15
N PRO A 190 9.37 -4.51 -9.16
CA PRO A 190 9.81 -5.90 -9.01
C PRO A 190 11.28 -6.02 -8.62
N LEU A 191 12.15 -5.27 -9.31
CA LEU A 191 13.60 -5.30 -9.08
C LEU A 191 13.97 -4.84 -7.66
N LEU A 192 13.46 -3.67 -7.24
CA LEU A 192 13.67 -3.14 -5.90
C LEU A 192 13.03 -4.03 -4.82
N SER A 193 11.85 -4.62 -5.08
CA SER A 193 11.24 -5.56 -4.14
C SER A 193 12.11 -6.80 -3.93
N GLN A 194 12.81 -7.27 -4.96
CA GLN A 194 13.76 -8.38 -4.88
C GLN A 194 14.98 -7.99 -4.04
N GLN A 195 15.58 -6.83 -4.29
CA GLN A 195 16.72 -6.33 -3.51
C GLN A 195 16.37 -6.11 -2.03
N LEU A 196 15.22 -5.48 -1.76
CA LEU A 196 14.71 -5.28 -0.40
C LEU A 196 14.37 -6.61 0.29
N SER A 197 13.91 -7.61 -0.47
CA SER A 197 13.75 -8.97 0.08
C SER A 197 15.09 -9.61 0.41
N GLY A 198 16.13 -9.37 -0.39
CA GLY A 198 17.50 -9.78 -0.08
C GLY A 198 18.00 -9.11 1.20
N LEU A 199 17.80 -7.79 1.32
CA LEU A 199 18.14 -7.02 2.53
C LEU A 199 17.40 -7.55 3.76
N SER A 200 16.10 -7.85 3.66
CA SER A 200 15.33 -8.45 4.76
C SER A 200 15.86 -9.82 5.20
N LYS A 201 16.47 -10.59 4.30
CA LYS A 201 17.07 -11.90 4.63
C LYS A 201 18.43 -11.72 5.32
N ARG A 202 19.26 -10.79 4.82
CA ARG A 202 20.57 -10.45 5.42
C ARG A 202 20.40 -9.80 6.79
N CYS A 203 19.42 -8.91 6.93
CA CYS A 203 19.18 -8.12 8.13
C CYS A 203 17.69 -8.20 8.53
N PRO A 204 17.26 -9.17 9.35
CA PRO A 204 15.86 -9.29 9.78
C PRO A 204 15.31 -8.04 10.48
N ILE A 205 16.17 -7.29 11.17
CA ILE A 205 15.86 -6.05 11.89
C ILE A 205 15.33 -4.95 10.95
N PHE A 206 15.76 -4.94 9.68
CA PHE A 206 15.26 -4.00 8.66
C PHE A 206 13.74 -4.09 8.51
N SER A 207 13.21 -5.31 8.43
CA SER A 207 11.78 -5.55 8.22
C SER A 207 10.96 -5.16 9.44
N GLU A 208 11.47 -5.43 10.64
CA GLU A 208 10.82 -5.01 11.89
C GLU A 208 10.81 -3.49 12.04
N THR A 209 11.92 -2.83 11.68
CA THR A 209 12.03 -1.37 11.64
C THR A 209 11.00 -0.77 10.66
N CYS A 210 10.88 -1.33 9.44
CA CYS A 210 9.87 -0.92 8.48
C CYS A 210 8.44 -1.02 9.05
N GLN A 211 8.14 -2.07 9.81
CA GLN A 211 6.82 -2.22 10.44
C GLN A 211 6.56 -1.16 11.50
N LEU A 212 7.54 -0.85 12.36
CA LEU A 212 7.43 0.19 13.38
C LEU A 212 7.23 1.57 12.72
N VAL A 213 8.04 1.90 11.73
CA VAL A 213 7.92 3.15 10.96
C VAL A 213 6.54 3.25 10.31
N ARG A 214 6.04 2.18 9.67
CA ARG A 214 4.69 2.16 9.10
C ARG A 214 3.60 2.36 10.15
N LYS A 215 3.74 1.73 11.33
CA LYS A 215 2.79 1.89 12.44
C LYS A 215 2.77 3.32 12.94
N TRP A 216 3.94 3.95 13.11
CA TRP A 216 4.07 5.36 13.50
C TRP A 216 3.43 6.31 12.48
N ILE A 217 3.75 6.16 11.18
CA ILE A 217 3.15 6.97 10.11
C ILE A 217 1.63 6.82 10.11
N CYS A 218 1.11 5.59 10.21
CA CYS A 218 -0.33 5.36 10.20
C CYS A 218 -1.01 5.86 11.48
N ALA A 219 -0.35 5.78 12.64
CA ALA A 219 -0.85 6.32 13.91
C ALA A 219 -1.12 7.83 13.82
N ASN A 220 -0.27 8.56 13.09
CA ASN A 220 -0.45 9.98 12.78
C ASN A 220 -1.47 10.27 11.65
N PHE A 221 -2.28 9.29 11.24
CA PHE A 221 -3.25 9.38 10.12
C PHE A 221 -2.63 9.65 8.74
N LEU A 222 -1.31 9.42 8.59
CA LEU A 222 -0.56 9.67 7.35
C LEU A 222 -0.44 8.40 6.50
N SER A 223 -1.50 7.57 6.47
CA SER A 223 -1.51 6.35 5.67
C SER A 223 -1.39 6.66 4.18
N LYS A 224 -0.50 5.94 3.48
CA LYS A 224 -0.22 6.11 2.04
C LYS A 224 0.44 7.44 1.67
N VAL A 225 1.00 8.17 2.62
CA VAL A 225 1.85 9.34 2.34
C VAL A 225 3.09 8.94 1.54
N PHE A 226 3.76 7.86 1.96
CA PHE A 226 4.83 7.26 1.18
C PHE A 226 4.31 6.05 0.41
N GLU A 227 4.81 5.86 -0.81
CA GLU A 227 4.65 4.58 -1.48
C GLU A 227 5.36 3.48 -0.70
N GLY A 228 4.85 2.24 -0.81
CA GLY A 228 5.39 1.09 -0.09
C GLY A 228 6.90 0.92 -0.27
N VAL A 229 7.38 0.99 -1.51
CA VAL A 229 8.80 0.84 -1.85
C VAL A 229 9.61 2.07 -1.42
N ALA A 230 9.10 3.29 -1.63
CA ALA A 230 9.77 4.53 -1.19
C ALA A 230 10.06 4.52 0.32
N LEU A 231 9.08 4.10 1.13
CA LEU A 231 9.31 3.98 2.58
C LEU A 231 10.33 2.90 2.93
N GLU A 232 10.31 1.78 2.22
CA GLU A 232 11.28 0.70 2.42
C GLU A 232 12.69 1.17 2.06
N LEU A 233 12.86 1.99 1.02
CA LEU A 233 14.13 2.60 0.64
C LEU A 233 14.63 3.61 1.68
N LEU A 234 13.75 4.48 2.19
CA LEU A 234 14.09 5.40 3.28
C LEU A 234 14.64 4.66 4.50
N VAL A 235 14.02 3.53 4.88
CA VAL A 235 14.51 2.71 5.99
C VAL A 235 15.76 1.94 5.58
N ALA A 236 15.87 1.47 4.33
CA ALA A 236 17.03 0.73 3.83
C ALA A 236 18.30 1.57 3.86
N ASN A 237 18.20 2.89 3.72
CA ASN A 237 19.33 3.81 3.89
C ASN A 237 20.07 3.61 5.23
N LEU A 238 19.35 3.28 6.30
CA LEU A 238 19.92 3.03 7.62
C LEU A 238 20.74 1.73 7.69
N PHE A 239 20.55 0.83 6.72
CA PHE A 239 21.18 -0.48 6.62
C PHE A 239 22.14 -0.58 5.42
N ALA A 240 22.28 0.47 4.61
CA ALA A 240 23.19 0.53 3.47
C ALA A 240 24.67 0.69 3.90
N GLY A 241 24.95 0.85 5.20
CA GLY A 241 26.31 0.92 5.73
C GLY A 241 26.90 2.32 5.62
N ILE A 242 26.49 3.21 6.53
CA ILE A 242 27.21 4.49 6.72
C ILE A 242 28.49 4.16 7.50
N PRO A 243 29.71 4.45 6.99
CA PRO A 243 30.97 3.99 7.59
C PRO A 243 31.14 4.38 9.07
N ALA A 244 30.55 5.50 9.49
CA ALA A 244 30.65 6.03 10.85
C ALA A 244 29.58 5.48 11.82
N CYS A 245 28.61 4.67 11.37
CA CYS A 245 27.50 4.23 12.21
C CYS A 245 27.26 2.71 12.11
N PRO A 246 27.39 1.93 13.21
CA PRO A 246 27.16 0.49 13.18
C PRO A 246 25.71 0.18 12.83
N LEU A 247 25.41 -0.95 12.20
CA LEU A 247 24.03 -1.30 11.83
C LEU A 247 23.08 -1.32 13.05
N PRO A 248 21.79 -0.95 12.88
CA PRO A 248 20.84 -1.04 13.97
C PRO A 248 20.69 -2.48 14.48
N SER A 249 20.92 -2.69 15.78
CA SER A 249 20.84 -4.00 16.44
C SER A 249 19.42 -4.39 16.88
N THR A 250 18.52 -3.43 16.98
CA THR A 250 17.10 -3.65 17.33
C THR A 250 16.18 -2.80 16.46
N ALA A 251 14.92 -3.23 16.32
CA ALA A 251 13.92 -2.49 15.55
C ALA A 251 13.66 -1.08 16.14
N SER A 252 13.73 -0.94 17.46
CA SER A 252 13.59 0.35 18.15
C SER A 252 14.77 1.27 17.86
N ALA A 253 16.00 0.76 17.87
CA ALA A 253 17.18 1.54 17.48
C ALA A 253 17.09 1.99 16.01
N GLY A 254 16.64 1.10 15.12
CA GLY A 254 16.37 1.43 13.73
C GLY A 254 15.30 2.51 13.58
N PHE A 255 14.24 2.45 14.41
CA PHE A 255 13.18 3.45 14.43
C PHE A 255 13.67 4.82 14.93
N VAL A 256 14.45 4.88 16.02
CA VAL A 256 15.03 6.12 16.52
C VAL A 256 15.93 6.77 15.47
N ARG A 257 16.76 5.97 14.79
CA ARG A 257 17.62 6.47 13.70
C ARG A 257 16.81 6.95 12.49
N PHE A 258 15.71 6.29 12.16
CA PHE A 258 14.78 6.77 11.13
C PHE A 258 14.20 8.14 11.48
N ILE A 259 13.79 8.33 12.74
CA ILE A 259 13.28 9.62 13.22
C ILE A 259 14.37 10.69 13.21
N SER A 260 15.59 10.34 13.62
CA SER A 260 16.76 11.22 13.53
C SER A 260 17.02 11.63 12.08
N LEU A 261 17.04 10.68 11.13
CA LEU A 261 17.22 10.95 9.71
C LEU A 261 16.18 11.96 9.20
N LEU A 262 14.90 11.77 9.53
CA LEU A 262 13.86 12.71 9.10
C LEU A 262 14.00 14.10 9.75
N ALA A 263 14.51 14.17 10.98
CA ALA A 263 14.61 15.41 11.74
C ALA A 263 15.85 16.24 11.35
N THR A 264 16.95 15.59 10.98
CA THR A 264 18.25 16.25 10.74
C THR A 264 18.66 16.33 9.28
N HIS A 265 18.12 15.48 8.40
CA HIS A 265 18.48 15.48 6.98
C HIS A 265 17.83 16.66 6.24
N ASP A 266 18.63 17.43 5.52
CA ASP A 266 18.13 18.50 4.66
C ASP A 266 17.73 17.94 3.27
N PHE A 267 16.46 17.59 3.13
CA PHE A 267 15.88 17.12 1.87
C PHE A 267 15.85 18.19 0.74
N ILE A 268 16.15 19.45 1.06
CA ILE A 268 16.26 20.52 0.06
C ILE A 268 17.67 20.57 -0.51
N ALA A 269 18.68 20.54 0.36
CA ALA A 269 20.09 20.66 -0.03
C ALA A 269 20.66 19.35 -0.59
N GLU A 270 20.24 18.19 -0.06
CA GLU A 270 20.88 16.90 -0.38
C GLU A 270 19.88 15.80 -0.76
N PRO A 271 20.15 15.02 -1.83
CA PRO A 271 19.36 13.85 -2.16
C PRO A 271 19.64 12.71 -1.17
N LEU A 272 18.67 11.83 -0.96
CA LEU A 272 18.93 10.59 -0.24
C LEU A 272 19.39 9.51 -1.23
N ILE A 273 20.66 9.13 -1.16
CA ILE A 273 21.26 8.09 -2.01
C ILE A 273 21.20 6.76 -1.25
N VAL A 274 20.46 5.79 -1.78
CA VAL A 274 20.25 4.49 -1.16
C VAL A 274 20.92 3.41 -2.01
N ASP A 275 22.13 3.03 -1.61
CA ASP A 275 22.92 2.00 -2.29
C ASP A 275 23.05 0.74 -1.44
N ILE A 276 22.12 -0.19 -1.61
CA ILE A 276 22.02 -1.41 -0.79
C ILE A 276 23.18 -2.40 -1.07
N ASN A 277 23.86 -2.24 -2.20
CA ASN A 277 24.87 -3.17 -2.69
C ASN A 277 26.23 -2.50 -2.99
N ASN A 278 26.43 -1.25 -2.58
CA ASN A 278 27.66 -0.47 -2.82
C ASN A 278 28.11 -0.49 -4.30
N THR A 279 27.17 -0.22 -5.19
CA THR A 279 27.37 -0.21 -6.65
C THR A 279 27.88 1.13 -7.19
N PHE A 280 27.64 2.24 -6.48
CA PHE A 280 28.12 3.55 -6.89
C PHE A 280 29.60 3.74 -6.56
N THR A 281 30.35 4.27 -7.53
CA THR A 281 31.71 4.76 -7.30
C THR A 281 31.67 6.15 -6.64
N PRO A 282 32.71 6.56 -5.89
CA PRO A 282 32.76 7.89 -5.27
C PRO A 282 32.63 9.03 -6.30
N GLU A 283 33.22 8.87 -7.48
CA GLU A 283 33.06 9.83 -8.59
C GLU A 283 31.61 9.95 -9.08
N ALA A 284 30.90 8.82 -9.13
CA ALA A 284 29.48 8.82 -9.50
C ALA A 284 28.65 9.55 -8.44
N LEU A 285 28.94 9.34 -7.14
CA LEU A 285 28.24 10.02 -6.05
C LEU A 285 28.38 11.55 -6.15
N ASN A 286 29.58 12.07 -6.42
CA ASN A 286 29.81 13.50 -6.59
C ASN A 286 29.01 14.05 -7.79
N LYS A 287 29.04 13.34 -8.92
CA LYS A 287 28.25 13.71 -10.12
C LYS A 287 26.75 13.75 -9.81
N LEU A 288 26.24 12.82 -9.01
CA LEU A 288 24.82 12.79 -8.63
C LEU A 288 24.43 13.97 -7.74
N GLN A 289 25.30 14.37 -6.83
CA GLN A 289 25.08 15.55 -6.00
C GLN A 289 25.08 16.84 -6.83
N GLU A 290 26.03 17.00 -7.75
CA GLU A 290 26.04 18.14 -8.67
C GLU A 290 24.78 18.20 -9.53
N ASP A 291 24.37 17.06 -10.08
CA ASP A 291 23.16 16.95 -10.91
C ASP A 291 21.89 17.27 -10.12
N PHE A 292 21.84 16.87 -8.85
CA PHE A 292 20.73 17.19 -7.96
C PHE A 292 20.62 18.69 -7.73
N ILE A 293 21.72 19.37 -7.40
CA ILE A 293 21.74 20.83 -7.18
C ILE A 293 21.29 21.56 -8.45
N LYS A 294 21.85 21.18 -9.61
CA LYS A 294 21.49 21.75 -10.92
C LYS A 294 19.99 21.60 -11.24
N LYS A 295 19.40 20.45 -10.91
CA LYS A 295 17.99 20.12 -11.24
C LYS A 295 17.02 20.43 -10.10
N ARG A 296 17.48 20.90 -8.94
CA ARG A 296 16.66 21.07 -7.73
C ARG A 296 15.32 21.80 -7.93
N PRO A 297 15.23 22.88 -8.73
CA PRO A 297 13.97 23.62 -8.93
C PRO A 297 12.83 22.79 -9.54
N VAL A 298 13.16 21.73 -10.29
CA VAL A 298 12.15 20.89 -10.98
C VAL A 298 11.91 19.55 -10.28
N LEU A 299 12.65 19.26 -9.21
CA LEU A 299 12.59 17.98 -8.50
C LEU A 299 11.49 17.97 -7.43
N PRO A 300 10.89 16.80 -7.14
CA PRO A 300 9.91 16.64 -6.07
C PRO A 300 10.54 16.91 -4.69
N ALA A 301 9.69 17.10 -3.68
CA ALA A 301 10.12 17.41 -2.32
C ALA A 301 10.98 16.32 -1.66
N LEU A 302 10.82 15.06 -2.09
CA LEU A 302 11.64 13.93 -1.68
C LEU A 302 12.29 13.31 -2.92
N VAL A 303 13.60 13.13 -2.92
CA VAL A 303 14.34 12.45 -3.99
C VAL A 303 15.10 11.27 -3.39
N LEU A 304 14.85 10.07 -3.92
CA LEU A 304 15.43 8.81 -3.46
C LEU A 304 16.23 8.18 -4.59
N ILE A 305 17.52 8.46 -4.65
CA ILE A 305 18.40 7.95 -5.70
C ILE A 305 18.77 6.51 -5.38
N VAL A 306 18.55 5.61 -6.33
CA VAL A 306 18.97 4.20 -6.28
C VAL A 306 19.68 3.85 -7.59
N PRO A 307 20.54 2.82 -7.63
CA PRO A 307 21.26 2.45 -8.86
C PRO A 307 20.35 2.23 -10.07
N GLU A 308 19.14 1.72 -9.83
CA GLU A 308 18.13 1.45 -10.86
C GLU A 308 17.33 2.69 -11.29
N ASP A 309 17.35 3.75 -10.48
CA ASP A 309 16.67 5.03 -10.73
C ASP A 309 17.56 6.19 -10.26
N VAL A 310 18.49 6.54 -11.14
CA VAL A 310 19.46 7.63 -10.93
C VAL A 310 18.76 9.00 -10.80
N SER A 311 17.55 9.15 -11.36
CA SER A 311 16.77 10.38 -11.20
C SER A 311 16.21 10.55 -9.79
N GLY A 312 16.00 9.43 -9.10
CA GLY A 312 15.39 9.35 -7.77
C GLY A 312 13.96 9.88 -7.66
N THR A 313 13.26 10.05 -8.78
CA THR A 313 11.92 10.67 -8.82
C THR A 313 10.78 9.68 -9.05
N ILE A 314 11.06 8.45 -9.49
CA ILE A 314 10.00 7.55 -9.99
C ILE A 314 9.02 7.15 -8.88
N PHE A 315 9.52 6.96 -7.66
CA PHE A 315 8.69 6.62 -6.50
C PHE A 315 8.19 7.82 -5.69
N THR A 316 8.67 9.03 -6.00
CA THR A 316 8.41 10.25 -5.21
C THR A 316 7.79 11.40 -5.98
N SER A 317 7.59 11.27 -7.30
CA SER A 317 7.08 12.32 -8.18
C SER A 317 5.70 12.86 -7.79
N LEU A 318 4.80 11.98 -7.33
CA LEU A 318 3.45 12.36 -6.90
C LEU A 318 3.32 12.52 -5.39
N LYS A 319 4.06 11.72 -4.62
CA LYS A 319 3.92 11.64 -3.16
C LYS A 319 5.27 11.32 -2.52
N PRO A 320 5.60 11.92 -1.37
CA PRO A 320 4.78 12.85 -0.59
C PRO A 320 4.69 14.25 -1.22
N GLU A 321 3.56 14.92 -1.03
CA GLU A 321 3.44 16.36 -1.32
C GLU A 321 4.33 17.15 -0.35
N ALA A 322 4.86 18.29 -0.79
CA ALA A 322 5.80 19.10 -0.01
C ALA A 322 5.28 19.47 1.39
N LEU A 323 4.01 19.88 1.48
CA LEU A 323 3.38 20.24 2.77
C LEU A 323 3.22 19.04 3.69
N ILE A 324 2.86 17.87 3.13
CA ILE A 324 2.73 16.63 3.89
C ILE A 324 4.10 16.15 4.37
N LEU A 325 5.13 16.24 3.53
CA LEU A 325 6.50 15.91 3.92
C LEU A 325 6.99 16.84 5.04
N LYS A 326 6.77 18.15 4.92
CA LYS A 326 7.08 19.13 5.97
C LYS A 326 6.36 18.80 7.28
N HIS A 327 5.11 18.36 7.21
CA HIS A 327 4.35 17.92 8.38
C HIS A 327 4.94 16.64 9.01
N VAL A 328 5.32 15.64 8.20
CA VAL A 328 6.02 14.44 8.66
C VAL A 328 7.34 14.79 9.36
N ILE A 329 8.13 15.68 8.75
CA ILE A 329 9.40 16.16 9.33
C ILE A 329 9.13 16.85 10.66
N LYS A 330 8.14 17.76 10.75
CA LYS A 330 7.76 18.40 12.01
C LYS A 330 7.44 17.40 13.12
N LEU A 331 6.64 16.37 12.81
CA LEU A 331 6.33 15.31 13.78
C LEU A 331 7.57 14.51 14.18
N ALA A 332 8.46 14.22 13.24
CA ALA A 332 9.72 13.55 13.51
C ALA A 332 10.64 14.40 14.38
N THR A 333 10.77 15.70 14.13
CA THR A 333 11.57 16.63 14.94
C THR A 333 11.08 16.70 16.37
N GLN A 334 9.76 16.79 16.60
CA GLN A 334 9.17 16.77 17.94
C GLN A 334 9.50 15.48 18.70
N LEU A 335 9.40 14.35 18.01
CA LEU A 335 9.72 13.06 18.59
C LEU A 335 11.23 12.90 18.84
N HIS A 336 12.08 13.41 17.94
CA HIS A 336 13.53 13.42 18.07
C HIS A 336 13.97 14.22 19.30
N GLN A 337 13.42 15.42 19.52
CA GLN A 337 13.66 16.22 20.71
C GLN A 337 13.29 15.46 22.00
N THR A 338 12.15 14.76 21.99
CA THR A 338 11.72 13.92 23.10
C THR A 338 12.74 12.81 23.41
N PHE A 339 13.30 12.19 22.37
CA PHE A 339 14.34 11.16 22.53
C PHE A 339 15.65 11.72 23.08
N CYS A 340 16.04 12.94 22.71
CA CYS A 340 17.26 13.57 23.22
C CYS A 340 17.12 14.02 24.69
N SER A 341 15.91 14.43 25.11
CA SER A 341 15.67 14.93 26.46
C SER A 341 15.33 13.85 27.50
N SER A 342 14.96 12.64 27.09
CA SER A 342 14.47 11.58 27.98
C SER A 342 15.46 10.42 28.08
N SER A 343 15.85 10.03 29.29
CA SER A 343 16.72 8.86 29.54
C SER A 343 15.99 7.52 29.40
N THR A 344 14.65 7.53 29.54
CA THR A 344 13.77 6.38 29.37
C THR A 344 12.66 6.72 28.39
N ILE A 345 12.57 5.95 27.31
CA ILE A 345 11.56 6.15 26.26
C ILE A 345 10.64 4.93 26.29
N GLU A 346 9.52 5.04 26.99
CA GLU A 346 8.38 4.17 26.70
C GLU A 346 7.72 4.65 25.41
N PHE A 347 8.13 4.07 24.27
CA PHE A 347 7.56 4.43 22.99
C PHE A 347 6.11 3.93 22.90
N GLN A 348 5.16 4.82 23.21
CA GLN A 348 3.76 4.64 22.90
C GLN A 348 3.46 5.21 21.52
N LEU A 349 2.68 4.47 20.72
CA LEU A 349 2.23 4.98 19.42
C LEU A 349 1.38 6.22 19.66
N PRO A 350 1.69 7.36 18.99
CA PRO A 350 0.99 8.61 19.23
C PRO A 350 -0.50 8.45 18.92
N MET A 351 -1.33 9.03 19.78
CA MET A 351 -2.73 9.25 19.44
C MET A 351 -2.79 10.49 18.53
N PRO A 352 -3.40 10.39 17.34
CA PRO A 352 -3.50 11.53 16.45
C PRO A 352 -4.39 12.57 17.11
N ASP A 353 -3.92 13.81 17.12
CA ASP A 353 -4.70 14.94 17.58
C ASP A 353 -5.82 15.23 16.57
N VAL A 354 -7.01 14.73 16.88
CA VAL A 354 -8.19 14.81 16.01
C VAL A 354 -8.75 16.22 15.89
N THR A 355 -8.36 17.14 16.78
CA THR A 355 -8.85 18.54 16.80
C THR A 355 -8.33 19.35 15.61
N LYS A 356 -7.25 18.88 14.96
CA LYS A 356 -6.60 19.55 13.82
C LYS A 356 -7.35 19.41 12.50
N TYR A 357 -8.36 18.55 12.43
CA TYR A 357 -9.12 18.30 11.21
C TYR A 357 -10.38 19.17 11.18
N ASP A 358 -10.75 19.61 9.99
CA ASP A 358 -11.96 20.39 9.72
C ASP A 358 -13.21 19.53 9.94
N ILE A 359 -13.17 18.29 9.45
CA ILE A 359 -14.25 17.32 9.58
C ILE A 359 -13.66 15.97 10.01
N LEU A 360 -14.30 15.31 10.96
CA LEU A 360 -13.95 13.96 11.42
C LEU A 360 -15.07 12.98 11.07
N ILE A 361 -14.78 12.02 10.21
CA ILE A 361 -15.70 10.94 9.85
C ILE A 361 -15.38 9.74 10.76
N SER A 362 -16.27 9.45 11.71
CA SER A 362 -16.18 8.26 12.57
C SER A 362 -16.74 7.04 11.85
N LEU A 363 -16.02 5.92 11.92
CA LEU A 363 -16.34 4.70 11.21
C LEU A 363 -16.88 3.63 12.16
N HIS A 364 -17.84 2.84 11.68
CA HIS A 364 -18.49 1.82 12.47
C HIS A 364 -17.61 0.56 12.59
N GLY A 365 -17.31 0.14 13.83
CA GLY A 365 -16.36 -0.94 14.14
C GLY A 365 -16.64 -2.28 13.44
N ALA A 366 -17.92 -2.60 13.20
CA ALA A 366 -18.37 -3.80 12.49
C ALA A 366 -17.70 -4.01 11.11
N TYR A 367 -17.34 -2.91 10.44
CA TYR A 367 -16.75 -2.94 9.10
C TYR A 367 -15.22 -2.84 9.10
N LEU A 368 -14.59 -2.65 10.26
CA LEU A 368 -13.16 -2.46 10.42
C LEU A 368 -12.42 -3.80 10.54
N SER A 369 -12.37 -4.55 9.42
CA SER A 369 -11.81 -5.90 9.37
C SER A 369 -10.41 -6.01 9.99
N MET A 370 -9.53 -5.06 9.68
CA MET A 370 -8.15 -5.03 10.18
C MET A 370 -8.06 -4.77 11.68
N SER A 371 -8.84 -3.82 12.19
CA SER A 371 -8.83 -3.44 13.61
C SER A 371 -9.44 -4.54 14.48
N ARG A 372 -10.55 -5.14 14.03
CA ARG A 372 -11.17 -6.31 14.70
C ARG A 372 -10.23 -7.51 14.80
N GLN A 373 -9.44 -7.78 13.75
CA GLN A 373 -8.44 -8.86 13.78
C GLN A 373 -7.33 -8.58 14.81
N GLN A 374 -6.94 -7.33 15.02
CA GLN A 374 -5.94 -6.96 16.02
C GLN A 374 -6.47 -7.06 17.46
N GLU A 375 -7.74 -6.69 17.69
CA GLU A 375 -8.39 -6.74 19.01
C GLU A 375 -8.66 -8.18 19.47
N LYS A 376 -9.23 -9.04 18.61
CA LYS A 376 -9.41 -10.46 18.93
C LYS A 376 -8.10 -11.18 19.27
N ASN A 377 -6.99 -10.76 18.65
CA ASN A 377 -5.66 -11.28 18.97
C ASN A 377 -5.14 -10.80 20.34
N LYS A 378 -5.69 -9.73 20.92
CA LYS A 378 -5.42 -9.31 22.31
C LYS A 378 -6.29 -10.08 23.29
N GLU A 379 -7.59 -10.21 23.03
CA GLU A 379 -8.53 -10.95 23.88
C GLU A 379 -8.17 -12.44 24.00
N ASN A 380 -7.86 -13.09 22.87
CA ASN A 380 -7.39 -14.48 22.85
C ASN A 380 -6.05 -14.68 23.57
N LYS A 381 -5.34 -13.62 23.98
CA LYS A 381 -4.13 -13.73 24.84
C LYS A 381 -4.47 -13.66 26.32
N ILE A 382 -5.51 -12.91 26.68
CA ILE A 382 -5.97 -12.76 28.06
C ILE A 382 -6.63 -14.07 28.53
N THR A 383 -7.42 -14.70 27.66
CA THR A 383 -8.12 -15.96 27.96
C THR A 383 -7.24 -17.21 27.86
N LYS A 384 -6.07 -17.14 27.20
CA LYS A 384 -5.13 -18.27 27.05
C LYS A 384 -4.24 -18.54 28.28
N LYS A 385 -4.46 -17.88 29.42
CA LYS A 385 -3.85 -18.28 30.71
C LYS A 385 -4.50 -19.54 31.31
N HIS A 386 -5.54 -20.12 30.69
CA HIS A 386 -6.28 -21.27 31.23
C HIS A 386 -6.56 -22.42 30.24
N TRP A 387 -5.75 -22.58 29.18
CA TRP A 387 -5.88 -23.76 28.31
C TRP A 387 -4.54 -24.45 28.10
N GLN A 388 -4.27 -25.43 28.96
CA GLN A 388 -3.45 -26.58 28.62
C GLN A 388 -4.14 -27.34 27.47
N SER A 389 -3.33 -27.81 26.51
CA SER A 389 -3.69 -28.83 25.50
C SER A 389 -4.91 -28.52 24.61
N GLY A 390 -4.74 -27.61 23.65
CA GLY A 390 -5.62 -27.53 22.48
C GLY A 390 -5.15 -28.48 21.39
N ARG A 391 -5.66 -29.72 21.39
CA ARG A 391 -5.51 -30.71 20.30
C ARG A 391 -5.60 -30.02 18.94
N VAL A 392 -4.56 -30.18 18.12
CA VAL A 392 -4.68 -30.07 16.67
C VAL A 392 -5.75 -31.07 16.27
N SER A 393 -6.94 -30.58 15.92
CA SER A 393 -7.99 -31.41 15.35
C SER A 393 -7.46 -31.97 14.03
N LYS A 394 -6.89 -33.18 14.08
CA LYS A 394 -6.73 -34.06 12.92
C LYS A 394 -8.14 -34.41 12.44
N SER A 395 -8.79 -33.51 11.71
CA SER A 395 -9.95 -33.92 10.93
C SER A 395 -9.44 -34.70 9.74
N SER A 396 -9.69 -36.00 9.81
CA SER A 396 -9.56 -37.00 8.76
C SER A 396 -9.74 -36.45 7.35
N VAL A 397 -8.79 -36.85 6.50
CA VAL A 397 -8.96 -36.90 5.05
C VAL A 397 -10.18 -37.78 4.77
N GLN A 398 -11.32 -37.17 4.46
CA GLN A 398 -12.38 -37.82 3.71
C GLN A 398 -12.51 -37.09 2.39
N SER A 399 -12.02 -37.79 1.37
CA SER A 399 -12.32 -37.62 -0.03
C SER A 399 -13.83 -37.65 -0.26
N GLN A 400 -14.39 -36.56 -0.80
CA GLN A 400 -15.39 -36.53 -1.89
C GLN A 400 -15.84 -35.07 -2.15
N SER A 401 -15.64 -34.61 -3.39
CA SER A 401 -16.42 -33.62 -4.16
C SER A 401 -17.23 -32.47 -3.52
N ASP A 402 -16.79 -31.79 -2.45
CA ASP A 402 -17.61 -30.77 -1.77
C ASP A 402 -17.17 -29.31 -1.94
N GLY A 403 -17.98 -28.54 -2.70
CA GLY A 403 -18.25 -27.09 -2.60
C GLY A 403 -17.22 -26.19 -1.91
N ARG A 404 -16.00 -26.10 -2.46
CA ARG A 404 -14.96 -25.18 -1.97
C ARG A 404 -15.12 -23.80 -2.60
N SER A 405 -15.57 -22.80 -1.85
CA SER A 405 -15.70 -21.42 -2.33
C SER A 405 -14.38 -20.66 -2.20
N PHE A 406 -14.00 -19.92 -3.23
CA PHE A 406 -12.88 -18.99 -3.15
C PHE A 406 -13.22 -17.84 -2.16
N PRO A 407 -12.33 -17.52 -1.20
CA PRO A 407 -12.61 -16.53 -0.16
C PRO A 407 -12.59 -15.09 -0.70
N ILE A 408 -13.17 -14.16 0.06
CA ILE A 408 -13.10 -12.73 -0.26
C ILE A 408 -11.69 -12.21 0.05
N VAL A 409 -10.96 -11.77 -0.98
CA VAL A 409 -9.56 -11.33 -0.88
C VAL A 409 -9.41 -9.83 -1.15
N ASP A 410 -8.41 -9.21 -0.52
CA ASP A 410 -8.05 -7.80 -0.68
C ASP A 410 -9.22 -6.80 -0.46
N TYR A 411 -10.25 -7.21 0.30
CA TYR A 411 -11.41 -6.38 0.61
C TYR A 411 -11.19 -5.57 1.88
N ASP A 412 -10.96 -4.27 1.71
CA ASP A 412 -10.85 -3.28 2.78
C ASP A 412 -11.86 -2.15 2.49
N PRO A 413 -12.99 -2.09 3.23
CA PRO A 413 -14.05 -1.12 2.97
C PRO A 413 -13.58 0.32 3.20
N VAL A 414 -12.75 0.56 4.22
CA VAL A 414 -12.26 1.92 4.52
C VAL A 414 -11.35 2.41 3.40
N LYS A 415 -10.44 1.56 2.92
CA LYS A 415 -9.57 1.93 1.82
C LYS A 415 -10.33 2.17 0.52
N ARG A 416 -11.41 1.43 0.26
CA ARG A 416 -12.29 1.66 -0.90
C ARG A 416 -13.03 2.99 -0.76
N TYR A 417 -13.64 3.23 0.39
CA TYR A 417 -14.34 4.48 0.71
C TYR A 417 -13.42 5.70 0.58
N VAL A 418 -12.25 5.70 1.21
CA VAL A 418 -11.27 6.81 1.10
C VAL A 418 -10.78 6.99 -0.35
N LYS A 419 -10.69 5.92 -1.14
CA LYS A 419 -10.34 6.03 -2.56
C LYS A 419 -11.44 6.74 -3.35
N GLU A 420 -12.69 6.38 -3.11
CA GLU A 420 -13.85 7.03 -3.74
C GLU A 420 -13.96 8.50 -3.33
N LEU A 421 -13.81 8.81 -2.03
CA LEU A 421 -13.75 10.18 -1.53
C LEU A 421 -12.67 11.01 -2.22
N ARG A 422 -11.46 10.48 -2.38
CA ARG A 422 -10.39 11.17 -3.11
C ARG A 422 -10.76 11.35 -4.57
N ASN A 423 -11.29 10.33 -5.24
CA ASN A 423 -11.68 10.46 -6.64
C ASN A 423 -12.75 11.55 -6.86
N SER A 424 -13.67 11.73 -5.91
CA SER A 424 -14.77 12.70 -6.02
C SER A 424 -14.40 14.10 -5.51
N PHE A 425 -13.57 14.21 -4.47
CA PHE A 425 -13.38 15.45 -3.71
C PHE A 425 -11.91 15.88 -3.55
N ASP A 426 -10.93 15.32 -4.27
CA ASP A 426 -9.52 15.73 -4.14
C ASP A 426 -9.27 17.20 -4.45
N SER A 427 -10.12 17.84 -5.26
CA SER A 427 -10.08 19.27 -5.56
C SER A 427 -10.52 20.16 -4.38
N VAL A 428 -11.29 19.60 -3.45
CA VAL A 428 -11.94 20.34 -2.35
C VAL A 428 -11.33 19.98 -1.00
N ALA A 429 -10.95 18.71 -0.79
CA ALA A 429 -10.56 18.20 0.52
C ALA A 429 -9.39 17.22 0.44
N ILE A 430 -8.63 17.13 1.53
CA ILE A 430 -7.54 16.18 1.74
C ILE A 430 -7.95 15.21 2.85
N PHE A 431 -7.81 13.91 2.58
CA PHE A 431 -8.28 12.84 3.46
C PHE A 431 -7.12 12.10 4.14
N PHE A 432 -7.14 12.08 5.46
CA PHE A 432 -6.16 11.47 6.37
C PHE A 432 -6.81 10.32 7.14
N TYR A 433 -6.11 9.20 7.27
CA TYR A 433 -6.66 8.04 7.97
C TYR A 433 -5.55 7.09 8.42
N ASN A 434 -5.86 6.21 9.37
CA ASN A 434 -4.99 5.12 9.79
C ASN A 434 -5.42 3.82 9.11
N ALA A 435 -4.56 3.21 8.28
CA ALA A 435 -4.89 1.99 7.53
C ALA A 435 -4.94 0.71 8.38
N TYR A 436 -4.50 0.75 9.64
CA TYR A 436 -4.49 -0.42 10.53
C TYR A 436 -5.50 -0.26 11.68
N LYS A 437 -5.60 0.95 12.24
CA LYS A 437 -6.62 1.33 13.25
C LYS A 437 -7.59 2.35 12.66
N SER A 438 -8.41 1.91 11.71
CA SER A 438 -9.25 2.77 10.88
C SER A 438 -10.54 3.22 11.56
N TYR A 439 -10.48 3.73 12.79
CA TYR A 439 -11.68 4.16 13.52
C TYR A 439 -12.25 5.50 13.02
N ALA A 440 -11.43 6.31 12.35
CA ALA A 440 -11.86 7.58 11.79
C ALA A 440 -11.06 7.97 10.53
N VAL A 441 -11.64 8.88 9.75
CA VAL A 441 -11.00 9.60 8.65
C VAL A 441 -11.05 11.09 8.98
N GLY A 442 -9.88 11.72 9.10
CA GLY A 442 -9.75 13.16 9.23
C GLY A 442 -9.78 13.82 7.86
N VAL A 443 -10.51 14.91 7.74
CA VAL A 443 -10.68 15.68 6.50
C VAL A 443 -10.19 17.09 6.75
N MET A 444 -9.40 17.62 5.83
CA MET A 444 -8.95 19.00 5.84
C MET A 444 -9.35 19.65 4.52
N LEU A 445 -10.11 20.74 4.58
CA LEU A 445 -10.61 21.44 3.41
C LEU A 445 -9.50 22.30 2.80
N ARG A 446 -9.40 22.30 1.48
CA ARG A 446 -8.41 23.12 0.78
C ARG A 446 -8.80 24.59 0.90
N PRO A 447 -7.85 25.53 1.07
CA PRO A 447 -8.15 26.97 1.13
C PRO A 447 -8.92 27.47 -0.10
N SER A 448 -8.72 26.86 -1.27
CA SER A 448 -9.46 27.16 -2.50
C SER A 448 -10.96 26.92 -2.40
N PHE A 449 -11.40 25.99 -1.54
CA PHE A 449 -12.82 25.69 -1.36
C PHE A 449 -13.57 26.84 -0.69
N TYR A 450 -12.94 27.52 0.27
CA TYR A 450 -13.54 28.66 0.98
C TYR A 450 -13.66 29.93 0.15
N ARG A 451 -12.98 30.02 -1.01
CA ARG A 451 -13.07 31.21 -1.87
C ARG A 451 -14.50 31.37 -2.39
N SER A 452 -15.09 32.54 -2.15
CA SER A 452 -16.37 32.95 -2.72
C SER A 452 -16.19 33.25 -4.20
N ASP A 453 -17.00 32.65 -5.05
CA ASP A 453 -17.00 32.97 -6.48
C ASP A 453 -18.04 34.05 -6.76
N ARG A 454 -17.62 35.15 -7.40
CA ARG A 454 -18.50 36.27 -7.75
C ARG A 454 -19.13 36.12 -9.13
N ASP A 455 -18.59 35.22 -9.97
CA ASP A 455 -19.09 34.96 -11.30
C ASP A 455 -19.83 33.61 -11.37
N PRO A 456 -21.17 33.59 -11.41
CA PRO A 456 -21.97 32.37 -11.53
C PRO A 456 -21.91 31.72 -12.93
N LYS A 457 -20.95 32.09 -13.78
CA LYS A 457 -20.81 31.56 -15.15
C LYS A 457 -20.08 30.22 -15.23
N THR A 458 -19.40 29.83 -14.15
CA THR A 458 -18.77 28.52 -13.97
C THR A 458 -19.54 27.67 -12.95
N ILE A 459 -20.86 27.55 -13.13
CA ILE A 459 -21.65 26.57 -12.38
C ILE A 459 -21.25 25.18 -12.89
N THR A 460 -20.26 24.59 -12.23
CA THR A 460 -20.19 23.12 -12.18
C THR A 460 -21.51 22.64 -11.58
N GLY A 461 -22.15 21.61 -12.14
CA GLY A 461 -23.42 21.03 -11.65
C GLY A 461 -23.30 20.33 -10.28
N SER A 462 -22.54 20.92 -9.36
CA SER A 462 -22.16 20.43 -8.06
C SER A 462 -22.92 21.20 -6.98
N HIS A 463 -23.62 20.48 -6.11
CA HIS A 463 -24.32 21.04 -4.95
C HIS A 463 -23.38 21.52 -3.82
N LEU A 464 -22.06 21.44 -4.04
CA LEU A 464 -21.03 21.90 -3.09
C LEU A 464 -20.92 23.42 -3.00
N ARG A 465 -21.70 24.17 -3.78
CA ARG A 465 -21.83 25.62 -3.71
C ARG A 465 -23.27 26.00 -3.43
N THR A 466 -23.47 26.96 -2.53
CA THR A 466 -24.79 27.55 -2.25
C THR A 466 -24.74 29.06 -2.44
N LYS A 467 -25.87 29.66 -2.81
CA LYS A 467 -25.96 31.11 -3.00
C LYS A 467 -26.14 31.78 -1.64
N ASP A 468 -25.18 32.63 -1.30
CA ASP A 468 -25.30 33.57 -0.20
C ASP A 468 -26.21 34.74 -0.65
N ARG A 469 -27.31 34.96 0.07
CA ARG A 469 -28.32 35.98 -0.27
C ARG A 469 -27.82 37.39 0.03
N GLU A 470 -26.94 37.55 1.01
CA GLU A 470 -26.47 38.87 1.45
C GLU A 470 -25.34 39.38 0.58
N ARG A 471 -24.39 38.50 0.25
CA ARG A 471 -23.19 38.84 -0.55
C ARG A 471 -23.37 38.65 -2.04
N ASN A 472 -24.53 38.13 -2.46
CA ASN A 472 -24.84 37.73 -3.84
C ASN A 472 -23.70 36.94 -4.50
N ALA A 473 -23.08 36.03 -3.73
CA ALA A 473 -21.92 35.24 -4.13
C ALA A 473 -22.17 33.75 -3.88
N LEU A 474 -21.42 32.88 -4.57
CA LEU A 474 -21.46 31.44 -4.32
C LEU A 474 -20.44 31.06 -3.25
N ILE A 475 -20.92 30.56 -2.12
CA ILE A 475 -20.11 30.11 -0.98
C ILE A 475 -20.06 28.58 -0.90
N ALA A 476 -19.10 28.06 -0.13
CA ALA A 476 -18.96 26.63 0.11
C ALA A 476 -20.15 26.06 0.88
N ASN A 477 -20.76 24.98 0.38
CA ASN A 477 -21.83 24.27 1.05
C ASN A 477 -21.25 23.09 1.85
N ILE A 478 -20.91 23.34 3.12
CA ILE A 478 -20.32 22.32 4.00
C ILE A 478 -21.33 21.23 4.35
N ASP A 479 -22.61 21.58 4.50
CA ASP A 479 -23.67 20.62 4.85
C ASP A 479 -23.88 19.60 3.73
N ALA A 480 -23.96 20.03 2.48
CA ALA A 480 -24.02 19.13 1.33
C ALA A 480 -22.79 18.23 1.24
N LEU A 481 -21.59 18.77 1.50
CA LEU A 481 -20.36 17.98 1.51
C LEU A 481 -20.38 16.89 2.59
N VAL A 482 -20.86 17.23 3.79
CA VAL A 482 -21.01 16.28 4.91
C VAL A 482 -22.07 15.22 4.61
N GLU A 483 -23.17 15.61 3.97
CA GLU A 483 -24.20 14.69 3.51
C GLU A 483 -23.67 13.73 2.44
N ASP A 484 -22.94 14.23 1.45
CA ASP A 484 -22.30 13.41 0.41
C ASP A 484 -21.33 12.38 1.03
N PHE A 485 -20.54 12.78 2.03
CA PHE A 485 -19.70 11.84 2.77
C PHE A 485 -20.54 10.73 3.40
N ARG A 486 -21.65 11.06 4.05
CA ARG A 486 -22.58 10.09 4.65
C ARG A 486 -23.19 9.16 3.60
N ILE A 487 -23.66 9.70 2.48
CA ILE A 487 -24.28 8.92 1.40
C ILE A 487 -23.26 7.95 0.79
N MET A 488 -22.05 8.41 0.49
CA MET A 488 -21.01 7.57 -0.10
C MET A 488 -20.55 6.43 0.82
N GLY A 489 -20.43 6.70 2.14
CA GLY A 489 -20.00 5.66 3.08
C GLY A 489 -21.14 4.75 3.55
N GLY A 490 -22.39 5.20 3.46
CA GLY A 490 -23.56 4.46 3.93
C GLY A 490 -23.37 3.91 5.35
N ARG A 491 -23.54 2.60 5.51
CA ARG A 491 -23.42 1.91 6.81
C ARG A 491 -22.01 1.90 7.40
N LEU A 492 -20.98 2.20 6.61
CA LEU A 492 -19.60 2.27 7.11
C LEU A 492 -19.44 3.42 8.11
N ILE A 493 -20.26 4.48 7.98
CA ILE A 493 -20.15 5.68 8.77
C ILE A 493 -20.99 5.55 10.03
N ARG A 494 -20.39 5.86 11.17
CA ARG A 494 -21.08 5.99 12.45
C ARG A 494 -21.60 7.41 12.63
N THR A 495 -20.72 8.39 12.49
CA THR A 495 -21.03 9.82 12.61
C THR A 495 -20.05 10.64 11.77
N VAL A 496 -20.46 11.86 11.40
CA VAL A 496 -19.58 12.86 10.80
C VAL A 496 -19.67 14.11 11.67
N ILE A 497 -18.54 14.51 12.24
CA ILE A 497 -18.42 15.63 13.18
C ILE A 497 -17.70 16.76 12.47
N VAL A 498 -18.31 17.94 12.44
CA VAL A 498 -17.71 19.17 11.92
C VAL A 498 -17.13 19.93 13.11
N SER A 499 -15.87 20.36 12.99
CA SER A 499 -15.16 21.08 14.04
C SER A 499 -15.77 22.46 14.29
N ASP A 500 -15.74 22.90 15.54
CA ASP A 500 -16.47 24.09 15.98
C ASP A 500 -15.94 25.39 15.35
N HIS A 501 -14.65 25.46 14.99
CA HIS A 501 -14.09 26.60 14.28
C HIS A 501 -14.72 26.85 12.91
N LEU A 502 -15.26 25.81 12.25
CA LEU A 502 -16.01 25.98 11.00
C LEU A 502 -17.43 26.48 11.23
N LYS A 503 -18.04 26.07 12.34
CA LYS A 503 -19.35 26.59 12.76
C LYS A 503 -19.26 28.06 13.17
N GLU A 504 -18.14 28.46 13.77
CA GLU A 504 -17.86 29.85 14.10
C GLU A 504 -17.45 30.70 12.89
N ASN A 505 -16.67 30.17 11.94
CA ASN A 505 -16.32 30.92 10.73
C ASN A 505 -17.50 31.10 9.78
N ALA A 506 -18.47 30.18 9.80
CA ALA A 506 -19.77 30.42 9.19
C ALA A 506 -20.50 31.61 9.85
N LYS A 507 -20.41 31.74 11.18
CA LYS A 507 -21.06 32.80 11.97
C LYS A 507 -20.31 34.13 12.07
N LYS A 508 -18.99 34.15 11.90
CA LYS A 508 -18.14 35.38 11.88
C LYS A 508 -18.09 36.05 10.51
N HIS A 509 -18.70 35.39 9.53
CA HIS A 509 -18.99 35.94 8.21
C HIS A 509 -20.49 36.24 8.03
N ASP A 510 -21.33 36.02 9.05
CA ASP A 510 -22.53 36.82 9.29
C ASP A 510 -22.09 38.18 9.88
#